data_AF-A0A7V7WNN6-F1
#
_entry.id   AF-A0A7V7WNN6-F1
#
_cell.length_a   1.000
_cell.length_b   1.000
_cell.length_c   1.000
_cell.angle_alpha   90.00
_cell.angle_beta   90.00
_cell.angle_gamma   90.00
#
_symmetry.space_group_name_H-M   'P 1'
#
loop_
_entity.id
_entity.type
_entity.pdbx_description
1 polymer ?
#
loop_
_entity_poly.entity_id
_entity_poly.type
_entity_poly.pdbx_seq_one_letter_code
_entity_poly.pdbx_strand_id
1 'polypeptide(L)'
;MLTMKDKFQQVKDLLNHIQASGELSEAEQKLSLATRLMGEIEASLLGNPFLQDEDLVGVVRFNRGPLWSNARRRLESLRRSA
;
A
#
# COMPACT_ATOMS: atom_id res chain seq x y z
N MET A 1 -0.43 -4.12 19.62
CA MET A 1 -1.34 -3.70 18.53
C MET A 1 -0.60 -2.61 17.75
N LEU A 2 -0.39 -2.76 16.43
CA LEU A 2 0.33 -1.76 15.62
C LEU A 2 -0.46 -0.45 15.58
N THR A 3 0.22 0.69 15.65
CA THR A 3 -0.41 2.00 15.51
C THR A 3 -0.78 2.27 14.05
N MET A 4 -1.66 3.24 13.80
CA MET A 4 -2.01 3.65 12.43
C MET A 4 -0.76 4.12 11.65
N LYS A 5 0.16 4.81 12.34
CA LYS A 5 1.44 5.25 11.77
C LYS A 5 2.31 4.06 11.36
N ASP A 6 2.36 3.01 12.17
CA ASP A 6 3.12 1.79 11.85
C ASP A 6 2.54 1.07 10.65
N LYS A 7 1.20 0.97 10.56
CA LYS A 7 0.53 0.36 9.39
C LYS A 7 0.82 1.12 8.10
N PHE A 8 0.80 2.45 8.13
CA PHE A 8 1.18 3.27 6.97
C PHE A 8 2.64 3.08 6.57
N GLN A 9 3.55 3.03 7.54
CA GLN A 9 4.96 2.77 7.27
C GLN A 9 5.14 1.38 6.63
N GLN A 10 4.46 0.37 7.16
CA GLN A 10 4.52 -0.99 6.64
C GLN A 10 4.03 -1.07 5.19
N VAL A 11 2.96 -0.35 4.82
CA VAL A 11 2.52 -0.27 3.42
C VAL A 11 3.61 0.34 2.53
N LYS A 12 4.22 1.45 2.95
CA LYS A 12 5.30 2.09 2.18
C LYS A 12 6.47 1.13 1.95
N ASP A 13 6.88 0.40 2.98
CA ASP A 13 7.98 -0.56 2.90
C ASP A 13 7.66 -1.70 1.94
N LEU A 14 6.42 -2.22 1.97
CA LEU A 14 5.97 -3.25 1.02
C LEU A 14 5.98 -2.76 -0.43
N LEU A 15 5.53 -1.52 -0.67
CA LEU A 15 5.53 -0.94 -2.02
C LEU A 15 6.95 -0.70 -2.55
N ASN A 16 7.86 -0.19 -1.71
CA ASN A 16 9.28 -0.06 -2.04
C ASN A 16 9.92 -1.41 -2.35
N HIS A 17 9.54 -2.44 -1.59
CA HIS A 17 10.08 -3.78 -1.80
C HIS A 17 9.60 -4.42 -3.11
N ILE A 18 8.36 -4.13 -3.56
CA ILE A 18 7.90 -4.50 -4.91
C ILE A 18 8.76 -3.84 -5.98
N GLN A 19 9.13 -2.56 -5.81
CA GLN A 19 9.99 -1.87 -6.76
C GLN A 19 11.37 -2.51 -6.90
N ALA A 20 11.93 -3.00 -5.79
CA ALA A 20 13.21 -3.68 -5.76
C ALA A 20 13.14 -5.16 -6.18
N SER A 21 11.94 -5.77 -6.20
CA SER A 21 11.77 -7.19 -6.50
C SER A 21 12.20 -7.53 -7.93
N GLY A 22 13.00 -8.60 -8.07
CA GLY A 22 13.27 -9.26 -9.35
C GLY A 22 12.30 -10.39 -9.66
N GLU A 23 11.52 -10.84 -8.67
CA GLU A 23 10.65 -12.00 -8.77
C GLU A 23 9.17 -11.61 -8.77
N LEU A 24 8.40 -12.17 -9.70
CA LEU A 24 6.98 -11.88 -9.86
C LEU A 24 6.16 -12.36 -8.65
N SER A 25 6.36 -13.61 -8.23
CA SER A 25 5.64 -14.23 -7.12
C SER A 25 5.82 -13.45 -5.82
N GLU A 26 7.06 -13.03 -5.54
CA GLU A 26 7.39 -12.23 -4.36
C GLU A 26 6.75 -10.84 -4.40
N ALA A 27 6.74 -10.20 -5.58
CA ALA A 27 6.10 -8.91 -5.78
C ALA A 27 4.56 -8.99 -5.62
N GLU A 28 3.93 -10.07 -6.09
CA GLU A 28 2.49 -10.31 -5.94
C GLU A 28 2.08 -10.54 -4.49
N GLN A 29 2.85 -11.32 -3.73
CA GLN A 29 2.61 -11.53 -2.30
C GLN A 29 2.66 -10.21 -1.51
N LYS A 30 3.68 -9.38 -1.76
CA LYS A 30 3.83 -8.06 -1.12
C LYS A 30 2.71 -7.11 -1.49
N LEU A 31 2.26 -7.11 -2.76
CA LEU A 31 1.15 -6.27 -3.21
C LEU A 31 -0.16 -6.68 -2.53
N SER A 32 -0.41 -7.98 -2.39
CA SER A 32 -1.56 -8.52 -1.67
C SER A 32 -1.57 -8.05 -0.21
N LEU A 33 -0.43 -8.16 0.49
CA LEU A 33 -0.29 -7.70 1.87
C LEU A 33 -0.49 -6.18 2.01
N ALA A 34 0.10 -5.40 1.11
CA ALA A 34 -0.07 -3.94 1.09
C ALA A 34 -1.55 -3.55 0.89
N THR A 35 -2.26 -4.25 0.00
CA THR A 35 -3.70 -4.04 -0.25
C THR A 35 -4.54 -4.34 0.99
N ARG A 36 -4.26 -5.45 1.67
CA ARG A 36 -4.96 -5.81 2.92
C ARG A 36 -4.75 -4.76 4.01
N LEU A 37 -3.51 -4.35 4.25
CA LEU A 37 -3.18 -3.33 5.24
C LEU A 37 -3.84 -1.99 4.91
N MET A 38 -3.90 -1.63 3.63
CA MET A 38 -4.63 -0.43 3.22
C MET A 38 -6.11 -0.51 3.51
N GLY A 39 -6.75 -1.65 3.25
CA GLY A 39 -8.16 -1.85 3.61
C GLY A 39 -8.40 -1.75 5.12
N GLU A 40 -7.48 -2.27 5.95
CA GLU A 40 -7.57 -2.12 7.42
C GLU A 40 -7.44 -0.66 7.87
N ILE A 41 -6.54 0.10 7.25
CA ILE A 41 -6.36 1.54 7.49
C ILE A 41 -7.64 2.28 7.12
N GLU A 42 -8.17 2.04 5.91
CA GLU A 42 -9.40 2.66 5.40
C GLU A 42 -10.59 2.38 6.32
N ALA A 43 -10.80 1.12 6.72
CA ALA A 43 -11.86 0.73 7.65
C ALA A 43 -11.71 1.42 9.02
N SER A 44 -10.48 1.52 9.53
CA SER A 44 -10.20 2.17 10.81
C SER A 44 -10.43 3.68 10.76
N LEU A 45 -10.25 4.32 9.60
CA LEU A 45 -10.52 5.75 9.39
C LEU A 45 -12.02 6.02 9.20
N LEU A 46 -12.71 5.21 8.42
CA LEU A 46 -14.16 5.33 8.21
C LEU A 46 -14.96 5.05 9.48
N GLY A 47 -14.45 4.17 10.35
CA GLY A 47 -15.08 3.81 11.63
C GLY A 47 -14.89 4.84 12.76
N ASN A 48 -14.15 5.93 12.54
CA ASN A 48 -13.88 6.92 13.58
C ASN A 48 -14.12 8.36 13.10
N PRO A 49 -15.28 8.97 13.40
CA PRO A 49 -15.65 10.30 12.90
C PRO A 49 -14.73 11.44 13.39
N PHE A 50 -13.91 11.21 14.42
CA PHE A 50 -12.89 12.15 14.89
C PHE A 50 -11.54 12.02 14.17
N LEU A 51 -11.37 10.99 13.31
CA LEU A 51 -10.23 10.84 12.39
C LEU A 51 -10.54 11.41 10.99
N GLN A 52 -11.65 12.16 10.83
CA GLN A 52 -11.97 12.95 9.63
C GLN A 52 -11.07 14.19 9.51
N ASP A 53 -9.79 14.03 9.82
CA ASP A 53 -8.77 14.99 9.44
C ASP A 53 -8.72 14.97 7.91
N GLU A 54 -8.92 16.12 7.26
CA GLU A 54 -8.86 16.25 5.80
C GLU A 54 -7.56 15.66 5.22
N ASP A 55 -6.50 15.63 6.04
CA ASP A 55 -5.21 14.99 5.75
C ASP A 55 -5.30 13.46 5.60
N LEU A 56 -6.13 12.75 6.37
CA LEU A 56 -6.20 11.27 6.34
C LEU A 56 -7.08 10.74 5.19
N VAL A 57 -8.15 11.44 4.84
CA VAL A 57 -8.90 11.19 3.60
C VAL A 57 -8.04 11.52 2.38
N GLY A 58 -7.21 12.57 2.49
CA GLY A 58 -6.15 12.90 1.55
C GLY A 58 -5.17 11.74 1.37
N VAL A 59 -4.67 11.17 2.46
CA VAL A 59 -3.74 10.03 2.48
C VAL A 59 -4.37 8.77 1.87
N VAL A 60 -5.66 8.51 2.12
CA VAL A 60 -6.37 7.38 1.48
C VAL A 60 -6.58 7.59 -0.02
N ARG A 61 -6.96 8.80 -0.47
CA ARG A 61 -6.96 9.12 -1.90
C ARG A 61 -5.55 9.09 -2.50
N PHE A 62 -4.53 9.38 -1.69
CA PHE A 62 -3.11 9.19 -1.99
C PHE A 62 -2.64 7.72 -1.92
N ASN A 63 -3.48 6.75 -1.49
CA ASN A 63 -3.13 5.31 -1.51
C ASN A 63 -2.87 4.78 -2.92
N ARG A 64 -3.19 5.55 -3.95
CA ARG A 64 -2.79 5.32 -5.34
C ARG A 64 -1.70 6.29 -5.82
N GLY A 65 -0.94 6.84 -4.89
CA GLY A 65 0.14 7.77 -5.14
C GLY A 65 1.31 7.13 -5.90
N PRO A 66 2.40 7.87 -6.10
CA PRO A 66 3.51 7.44 -6.95
C PRO A 66 4.06 6.05 -6.60
N LEU A 67 4.19 5.70 -5.32
CA LEU A 67 4.68 4.38 -4.88
C LEU A 67 3.76 3.23 -5.33
N TRP A 68 2.45 3.39 -5.20
CA TRP A 68 1.49 2.38 -5.63
C TRP A 68 1.50 2.20 -7.14
N SER A 69 1.49 3.31 -7.87
CA SER A 69 1.56 3.32 -9.34
C SER A 69 2.87 2.69 -9.84
N ASN A 70 3.99 2.98 -9.17
CA ASN A 70 5.29 2.39 -9.47
C ASN A 70 5.32 0.89 -9.17
N ALA A 71 4.81 0.47 -8.02
CA ALA A 71 4.71 -0.94 -7.65
C ALA A 71 3.89 -1.73 -8.67
N ARG A 72 2.74 -1.19 -9.11
CA ARG A 72 1.93 -1.81 -10.18
C ARG A 72 2.66 -1.86 -11.52
N ARG A 73 3.33 -0.77 -11.93
CA ARG A 73 4.14 -0.76 -13.16
C ARG A 73 5.25 -1.79 -13.12
N ARG A 74 5.94 -1.94 -11.98
CA ARG A 74 6.97 -2.96 -11.78
C ARG A 74 6.38 -4.37 -11.88
N LEU A 75 5.26 -4.62 -11.21
CA LEU A 75 4.56 -5.90 -11.27
C LEU A 75 4.16 -6.26 -12.71
N GLU A 76 3.61 -5.31 -13.46
CA GLU A 76 3.25 -5.49 -14.86
C GLU A 76 4.47 -5.70 -15.77
N SER A 77 5.62 -5.11 -15.42
CA SER A 77 6.89 -5.41 -16.10
C SER A 77 7.32 -6.84 -15.84
N LEU A 78 7.29 -7.29 -14.58
CA LEU A 78 7.69 -8.65 -14.20
C LEU A 78 6.80 -9.71 -14.86
N ARG A 79 5.49 -9.48 -14.94
CA ARG A 79 4.53 -10.37 -15.63
C ARG A 79 4.80 -10.54 -17.12
N ARG A 80 5.34 -9.52 -17.77
CA ARG A 80 5.67 -9.56 -19.20
C ARG A 80 7.02 -10.19 -19.50
N SER A 81 7.85 -10.37 -18.47
CA SER A 81 9.22 -10.88 -18.58
C SER A 81 9.41 -12.30 -18.02
N ALA A 82 8.35 -12.89 -17.46
CA ALA A 82 8.31 -14.28 -16.98
C ALA A 82 7.61 -15.17 -18.03
#